data_AF-A0A3D9MKG2-F1
#
_entry.id   AF-A0A3D9MKG2-F1
#
_cell.length_a   1.000
_cell.length_b   1.000
_cell.length_c   1.000
_cell.angle_alpha   90.00
_cell.angle_beta   90.00
_cell.angle_gamma   90.00
#
_symmetry.space_group_name_H-M   'P 1'
#
loop_
_entity.id
_entity.type
_entity.pdbx_description
1 polymer ?
#
loop_
_entity_poly.entity_id
_entity_poly.type
_entity_poly.pdbx_seq_one_letter_code
_entity_poly.pdbx_strand_id
1 'polypeptide(L)'
;MGDGASDSMKPRGSKNVRTRGLWQVAPYASKLTRAHRDAARTDDAFARALREQTLYPARIDALIAGRTWFEGRECAKCGGTRRRVYNLSCYDCTKRDGFKTDAKGRCIALPPAKLSRDGWLARNDERKREAAGDYIEYRSGEWMARQYPTGRLLVRCIRYHIDNPDFGKLPGPRIIQLCGQHSDLVILLRQAGWSI
;
A
#
# COMPACT_ATOMS: atom_id res chain seq x y z
N MET A 1 -33.83 15.48 39.75
CA MET A 1 -34.57 14.47 38.96
C MET A 1 -34.74 15.05 37.57
N GLY A 2 -34.12 14.60 36.49
CA GLY A 2 -33.14 13.55 36.23
C GLY A 2 -32.64 13.78 34.79
N ASP A 3 -31.37 13.47 34.56
CA ASP A 3 -30.66 13.52 33.28
C ASP A 3 -31.37 12.77 32.15
N GLY A 4 -31.14 13.22 30.91
CA GLY A 4 -31.64 12.52 29.71
C GLY A 4 -30.90 12.94 28.45
N ALA A 5 -29.60 12.60 28.38
CA ALA A 5 -28.77 12.74 27.20
C ALA A 5 -29.42 12.12 25.96
N SER A 6 -29.59 12.92 24.91
CA SER A 6 -29.96 12.46 23.57
C SER A 6 -28.81 11.66 22.97
N ASP A 7 -28.85 10.34 23.15
CA ASP A 7 -27.89 9.39 22.62
C ASP A 7 -28.06 9.26 21.10
N SER A 8 -27.07 9.79 20.39
CA SER A 8 -26.89 9.71 18.94
C SER A 8 -26.55 8.27 18.56
N MET A 9 -27.60 7.46 18.38
CA MET A 9 -27.48 6.08 17.95
C MET A 9 -26.99 6.03 16.49
N LYS A 10 -25.66 5.94 16.31
CA LYS A 10 -25.03 5.59 15.03
C LYS A 10 -25.68 4.32 14.48
N PRO A 11 -26.05 4.24 13.19
CA PRO A 11 -26.62 3.02 12.64
C PRO A 11 -25.58 1.90 12.73
N ARG A 12 -25.85 0.93 13.62
CA ARG A 12 -25.09 -0.32 13.73
C ARG A 12 -25.13 -0.98 12.35
N GLY A 13 -23.95 -1.27 11.82
CA GLY A 13 -23.79 -1.96 10.54
C GLY A 13 -24.71 -3.17 10.48
N SER A 14 -25.64 -3.14 9.52
CA SER A 14 -26.58 -4.22 9.29
C SER A 14 -25.79 -5.46 8.88
N LYS A 15 -25.64 -6.40 9.81
CA LYS A 15 -25.33 -7.80 9.48
C LYS A 15 -26.58 -8.38 8.83
N ASN A 16 -26.81 -8.05 7.56
CA ASN A 16 -27.80 -8.71 6.73
C ASN A 16 -27.26 -10.10 6.36
N VAL A 17 -27.52 -11.06 7.24
CA VAL A 17 -27.46 -12.48 6.90
C VAL A 17 -28.66 -12.76 6.00
N ARG A 18 -28.52 -12.44 4.70
CA ARG A 18 -29.37 -13.01 3.66
C ARG A 18 -28.55 -14.10 2.99
N THR A 19 -28.71 -15.31 3.50
CA THR A 19 -28.35 -16.55 2.82
C THR A 19 -29.04 -16.59 1.46
N ARG A 20 -28.30 -16.32 0.38
CA ARG A 20 -28.67 -16.70 -1.00
C ARG A 20 -27.61 -17.68 -1.49
N GLY A 21 -27.78 -18.93 -1.08
CA GLY A 21 -26.79 -20.01 -1.17
C GLY A 21 -26.62 -20.64 -2.55
N LEU A 22 -26.18 -19.90 -3.56
CA LEU A 22 -25.75 -20.47 -4.84
C LEU A 22 -24.39 -19.96 -5.32
N TRP A 23 -23.86 -18.89 -4.72
CA TRP A 23 -22.65 -18.24 -5.20
C TRP A 23 -21.45 -18.56 -4.32
N GLN A 24 -20.34 -18.97 -4.96
CA GLN A 24 -19.07 -19.32 -4.28
C GLN A 24 -18.46 -18.12 -3.52
N VAL A 25 -18.86 -16.90 -3.86
CA VAL A 25 -18.47 -15.66 -3.18
C VAL A 25 -19.73 -14.86 -2.85
N ALA A 26 -19.71 -14.17 -1.71
CA ALA A 26 -20.82 -13.30 -1.35
C ALA A 26 -20.94 -12.16 -2.40
N PRO A 27 -22.16 -11.79 -2.81
CA PRO A 27 -22.36 -10.68 -3.74
C PRO A 27 -22.12 -9.33 -3.07
N TYR A 28 -21.38 -9.24 -1.95
CA TYR A 28 -21.12 -8.01 -1.20
C TYR A 28 -19.65 -7.93 -0.80
N ALA A 29 -18.96 -6.87 -1.23
CA ALA A 29 -17.59 -6.60 -0.85
C ALA A 29 -17.25 -5.11 -1.00
N SER A 30 -16.36 -4.59 -0.14
CA SER A 30 -15.80 -3.24 -0.28
C SER A 30 -14.96 -3.09 -1.56
N LYS A 31 -14.42 -4.20 -2.08
CA LYS A 31 -13.67 -4.30 -3.34
C LYS A 31 -14.03 -5.60 -4.07
N LEU A 32 -14.31 -5.52 -5.37
CA LEU A 32 -14.55 -6.71 -6.19
C LEU A 32 -13.23 -7.39 -6.56
N THR A 33 -13.05 -8.62 -6.05
CA THR A 33 -11.90 -9.46 -6.42
C THR A 33 -12.10 -10.07 -7.82
N ARG A 34 -11.09 -10.79 -8.33
CA ARG A 34 -11.18 -11.52 -9.60
C ARG A 34 -12.37 -12.50 -9.59
N ALA A 35 -12.52 -13.28 -8.52
CA ALA A 35 -13.62 -14.24 -8.37
C ALA A 35 -15.01 -13.59 -8.45
N HIS A 36 -15.18 -12.38 -7.88
CA HIS A 36 -16.45 -11.65 -7.99
C HIS A 36 -16.73 -11.19 -9.42
N ARG A 37 -15.69 -10.71 -10.14
CA ARG A 37 -15.84 -10.30 -11.53
C ARG A 37 -16.16 -11.48 -12.44
N ASP A 38 -15.50 -12.61 -12.22
CA ASP A 38 -15.72 -13.82 -13.01
C ASP A 38 -17.14 -14.36 -12.74
N ALA A 39 -17.58 -14.44 -11.48
CA ALA A 39 -18.96 -14.82 -11.13
C ALA A 39 -20.00 -13.88 -11.76
N ALA A 40 -19.78 -12.56 -11.73
CA ALA A 40 -20.69 -11.58 -12.31
C ALA A 40 -20.73 -11.58 -13.85
N ARG A 41 -19.71 -12.13 -14.52
CA ARG A 41 -19.73 -12.32 -15.98
C ARG A 41 -20.51 -13.56 -16.39
N THR A 42 -20.54 -14.57 -15.52
CA THR A 42 -21.18 -15.86 -15.79
C THR A 42 -22.64 -15.90 -15.29
N ASP A 43 -23.00 -15.07 -14.29
CA ASP A 43 -24.32 -15.06 -13.66
C ASP A 43 -24.90 -13.64 -13.58
N ASP A 44 -25.96 -13.40 -14.35
CA ASP A 44 -26.67 -12.12 -14.40
C ASP A 44 -27.41 -11.78 -13.10
N ALA A 45 -27.87 -12.77 -12.35
CA ALA A 45 -28.51 -12.56 -11.05
C ALA A 45 -27.48 -12.12 -10.01
N PHE A 46 -26.25 -12.63 -10.08
CA PHE A 46 -25.13 -12.16 -9.27
C PHE A 46 -24.75 -10.71 -9.62
N ALA A 47 -24.65 -10.39 -10.92
CA ALA A 47 -24.38 -9.03 -11.37
C ALA A 47 -25.46 -8.04 -10.91
N ARG A 48 -26.75 -8.44 -10.95
CA ARG A 48 -27.86 -7.63 -10.45
C ARG A 48 -27.77 -7.37 -8.95
N ALA A 49 -27.48 -8.41 -8.16
CA ALA A 49 -27.31 -8.29 -6.71
C ALA A 49 -26.16 -7.34 -6.34
N LEU A 50 -25.08 -7.30 -7.13
CA LEU A 50 -23.99 -6.34 -6.94
C LEU A 50 -24.41 -4.89 -7.23
N ARG A 51 -25.21 -4.66 -8.28
CA ARG A 51 -25.70 -3.32 -8.66
C ARG A 51 -26.58 -2.71 -7.58
N GLU A 52 -27.43 -3.51 -6.93
CA GLU A 52 -28.35 -3.07 -5.88
C GLU A 52 -27.63 -2.53 -4.62
N GLN A 53 -26.33 -2.77 -4.47
CA GLN A 53 -25.58 -2.43 -3.26
C GLN A 53 -24.86 -1.09 -3.33
N THR A 54 -24.95 -0.40 -4.46
CA THR A 54 -24.27 0.88 -4.65
C THR A 54 -25.20 1.91 -5.26
N LEU A 55 -25.00 3.16 -4.86
CA LEU A 55 -25.67 4.31 -5.48
C LEU A 55 -25.30 4.46 -6.98
N TYR A 56 -24.20 3.83 -7.42
CA TYR A 56 -23.72 3.91 -8.80
C TYR A 56 -23.66 2.54 -9.47
N PRO A 57 -24.78 2.00 -10.00
CA PRO A 57 -24.79 0.71 -10.71
C PRO A 57 -23.75 0.65 -11.85
N ALA A 58 -23.60 1.75 -12.59
CA ALA A 58 -22.60 1.87 -13.66
C ALA A 58 -21.14 1.65 -13.20
N ARG A 59 -20.85 1.86 -11.90
CA ARG A 59 -19.55 1.54 -11.30
C ARG A 59 -19.31 0.03 -11.28
N ILE A 60 -20.35 -0.75 -10.97
CA ILE A 60 -20.28 -2.22 -10.94
C ILE A 60 -20.06 -2.75 -12.35
N ASP A 61 -20.80 -2.23 -13.33
CA ASP A 61 -20.63 -2.60 -14.73
C ASP A 61 -19.20 -2.31 -15.22
N ALA A 62 -18.66 -1.14 -14.87
CA ALA A 62 -17.27 -0.79 -15.15
C ALA A 62 -16.27 -1.76 -14.49
N LEU A 63 -16.49 -2.14 -13.22
CA LEU A 63 -15.63 -3.09 -12.52
C LEU A 63 -15.68 -4.49 -13.16
N ILE A 64 -16.86 -4.98 -13.54
CA ILE A 64 -17.06 -6.27 -14.22
C ILE A 64 -16.37 -6.26 -15.59
N ALA A 65 -16.52 -5.16 -16.33
CA ALA A 65 -15.86 -4.93 -17.62
C ALA A 65 -14.34 -4.66 -17.51
N GLY A 66 -13.78 -4.58 -16.30
CA GLY A 66 -12.36 -4.30 -16.08
C GLY A 66 -11.94 -2.87 -16.42
N ARG A 67 -12.89 -1.93 -16.50
CA ARG A 67 -12.63 -0.50 -16.73
C ARG A 67 -12.11 0.16 -15.45
N THR A 68 -11.37 1.25 -15.62
CA THR A 68 -10.80 2.04 -14.52
C THR A 68 -11.66 3.23 -14.12
N TRP A 69 -12.72 3.52 -14.90
CA TRP A 69 -13.63 4.63 -14.70
C TRP A 69 -15.07 4.29 -15.11
N PHE A 70 -16.02 5.08 -14.63
CA PHE A 70 -17.44 5.04 -14.98
C PHE A 70 -18.01 6.47 -14.99
N GLU A 71 -19.18 6.67 -15.59
CA GLU A 71 -19.90 7.94 -15.53
C GLU A 71 -20.66 8.05 -14.22
N GLY A 72 -20.36 9.09 -13.45
CA GLY A 72 -20.99 9.35 -12.17
C GLY A 72 -21.32 10.83 -12.01
N ARG A 73 -21.45 11.26 -10.75
CA ARG A 73 -21.74 12.66 -10.41
C ARG A 73 -20.74 13.62 -11.07
N GLU A 74 -21.19 14.80 -11.47
CA GLU A 74 -20.33 15.85 -12.03
C GLU A 74 -19.27 16.36 -11.05
N CYS A 75 -18.06 16.62 -11.53
CA CYS A 75 -16.95 17.15 -10.73
C CYS A 75 -17.09 18.66 -10.52
N ALA A 76 -17.22 19.09 -9.26
CA ALA A 76 -17.27 20.50 -8.89
C ALA A 76 -16.05 21.34 -9.33
N LYS A 77 -14.91 20.72 -9.66
CA LYS A 77 -13.70 21.42 -10.09
C LYS A 77 -13.60 21.60 -11.61
N CYS A 78 -13.97 20.58 -12.39
CA CYS A 78 -13.73 20.58 -13.84
C CYS A 78 -14.96 20.27 -14.70
N GLY A 79 -16.15 20.10 -14.09
CA GLY A 79 -17.38 19.71 -14.80
C GLY A 79 -17.40 18.28 -15.35
N GLY A 80 -16.31 17.53 -15.23
CA GLY A 80 -16.23 16.16 -15.75
C GLY A 80 -17.08 15.17 -14.96
N THR A 81 -17.73 14.24 -15.66
CA THR A 81 -18.56 13.18 -15.06
C THR A 81 -17.80 11.86 -14.84
N ARG A 82 -16.60 11.73 -15.39
CA ARG A 82 -15.78 10.51 -15.25
C ARG A 82 -15.26 10.33 -13.83
N ARG A 83 -15.63 9.22 -13.20
CA ARG A 83 -15.21 8.85 -11.84
C ARG A 83 -14.40 7.56 -11.83
N ARG A 84 -13.41 7.49 -10.95
CA ARG A 84 -12.63 6.27 -10.72
C ARG A 84 -13.47 5.20 -10.02
N VAL A 85 -13.32 3.94 -10.45
CA VAL A 85 -14.10 2.82 -9.91
C VAL A 85 -13.80 2.47 -8.45
N TYR A 86 -12.63 2.80 -7.90
CA TYR A 86 -12.26 2.41 -6.52
C TYR A 86 -12.51 3.48 -5.47
N ASN A 87 -12.20 4.75 -5.77
CA ASN A 87 -12.23 5.84 -4.80
C ASN A 87 -13.21 6.95 -5.18
N LEU A 88 -14.02 6.78 -6.24
CA LEU A 88 -15.05 7.73 -6.71
C LEU A 88 -14.53 9.15 -7.03
N SER A 89 -13.21 9.33 -7.04
CA SER A 89 -12.60 10.63 -7.30
C SER A 89 -12.73 10.98 -8.78
N CYS A 90 -12.68 12.28 -9.09
CA CYS A 90 -12.71 12.73 -10.48
C CYS A 90 -11.55 12.09 -11.25
N TYR A 91 -11.86 11.39 -12.33
CA TYR A 91 -10.85 10.69 -13.13
C TYR A 91 -9.81 11.67 -13.69
N ASP A 92 -10.27 12.86 -14.07
CA ASP A 92 -9.49 13.90 -14.73
C ASP A 92 -8.73 14.79 -13.73
N CYS A 93 -9.36 15.16 -12.61
CA CYS A 93 -8.68 15.99 -11.60
C CYS A 93 -7.71 15.20 -10.71
N THR A 94 -7.98 13.92 -10.47
CA THR A 94 -7.07 13.11 -9.65
C THR A 94 -5.88 12.69 -10.50
N LYS A 95 -4.80 13.49 -10.41
CA LYS A 95 -3.46 13.08 -10.84
C LYS A 95 -3.15 11.72 -10.21
N ARG A 96 -2.52 10.82 -10.98
CA ARG A 96 -2.04 9.53 -10.46
C ARG A 96 -0.90 9.84 -9.49
N ASP A 97 -1.24 10.12 -8.23
CA ASP A 97 -0.26 10.28 -7.17
C ASP A 97 0.49 8.95 -7.03
N GLY A 98 1.73 8.95 -7.49
CA GLY A 98 2.60 7.78 -7.46
C GLY A 98 3.73 7.82 -8.47
N PHE A 99 3.55 8.43 -9.65
CA PHE A 99 4.59 8.44 -10.68
C PHE A 99 4.57 9.71 -11.54
N LYS A 100 5.73 10.37 -11.69
CA LYS A 100 5.92 11.38 -12.75
C LYS A 100 5.73 10.70 -14.09
N THR A 101 4.83 11.21 -14.93
CA THR A 101 4.64 10.72 -16.30
C THR A 101 5.19 11.73 -17.31
N ASP A 102 5.66 11.26 -18.47
CA ASP A 102 6.06 12.13 -19.58
C ASP A 102 4.84 12.74 -20.26
N ALA A 103 5.06 13.64 -21.22
CA ALA A 103 4.01 14.27 -22.01
C ALA A 103 3.15 13.26 -22.82
N LYS A 104 3.58 12.00 -22.90
CA LYS A 104 2.85 10.89 -23.54
C LYS A 104 2.22 9.92 -22.52
N GLY A 105 2.23 10.26 -21.23
CA GLY A 105 1.63 9.47 -20.17
C GLY A 105 2.44 8.25 -19.72
N ARG A 106 3.71 8.12 -20.13
CA ARG A 106 4.62 7.03 -19.72
C ARG A 106 5.25 7.34 -18.38
N CYS A 107 5.28 6.36 -17.48
CA CYS A 107 5.88 6.47 -16.15
C CYS A 107 7.41 6.70 -16.25
N ILE A 108 7.92 7.83 -15.74
CA ILE A 108 9.35 8.22 -15.74
C ILE A 108 10.06 7.83 -14.43
N ALA A 109 9.34 7.46 -13.37
CA ALA A 109 9.88 7.48 -12.01
C ALA A 109 10.49 6.16 -11.48
N LEU A 110 10.77 5.17 -12.34
CA LEU A 110 11.52 3.97 -11.94
C LEU A 110 12.68 3.73 -12.93
N PRO A 111 13.91 3.46 -12.46
CA PRO A 111 14.98 2.99 -13.33
C PRO A 111 14.49 1.78 -14.14
N PRO A 112 14.88 1.62 -15.41
CA PRO A 112 14.44 0.49 -16.26
C PRO A 112 14.66 -0.89 -15.60
N ALA A 113 15.74 -1.03 -14.82
CA ALA A 113 16.01 -2.21 -14.01
C ALA A 113 14.92 -2.54 -12.99
N LYS A 114 14.16 -1.56 -12.48
CA LYS A 114 13.02 -1.79 -11.56
C LYS A 114 11.70 -2.11 -12.29
N LEU A 115 11.69 -2.04 -13.62
CA LEU A 115 10.54 -2.31 -14.48
C LEU A 115 10.66 -3.63 -15.25
N SER A 116 11.85 -4.25 -15.28
CA SER A 116 12.04 -5.54 -15.94
C SER A 116 11.57 -6.71 -15.07
N ARG A 117 11.19 -7.81 -15.74
CA ARG A 117 10.93 -9.11 -15.08
C ARG A 117 12.11 -9.53 -14.21
N ASP A 118 13.33 -9.35 -14.71
CA ASP A 118 14.55 -9.73 -14.03
C ASP A 118 14.76 -8.91 -12.75
N GLY A 119 14.46 -7.60 -12.77
CA GLY A 119 14.54 -6.79 -11.57
C GLY A 119 13.40 -7.00 -10.56
N TRP A 120 12.29 -7.60 -10.99
CA TRP A 120 11.28 -8.13 -10.07
C TRP A 120 11.76 -9.43 -9.43
N LEU A 121 12.33 -10.36 -10.21
CA LEU A 121 12.90 -11.61 -9.72
C LEU A 121 14.03 -11.34 -8.72
N ALA A 122 14.97 -10.45 -9.05
CA ALA A 122 16.08 -10.07 -8.17
C ALA A 122 15.59 -9.56 -6.80
N ARG A 123 14.59 -8.67 -6.78
CA ARG A 123 13.99 -8.18 -5.52
C ARG A 123 13.24 -9.26 -4.76
N ASN A 124 12.62 -10.20 -5.46
CA ASN A 124 11.95 -11.32 -4.82
C ASN A 124 12.98 -12.25 -4.16
N ASP A 125 14.11 -12.48 -4.83
CA ASP A 125 15.21 -13.30 -4.32
C ASP A 125 15.93 -12.62 -3.15
N GLU A 126 16.13 -11.29 -3.18
CA GLU A 126 16.58 -10.51 -2.01
C GLU A 126 15.68 -10.73 -0.79
N ARG A 127 14.35 -10.68 -0.97
CA ARG A 127 13.39 -10.90 0.12
C ARG A 127 13.42 -12.32 0.65
N LYS A 128 13.56 -13.31 -0.24
CA LYS A 128 13.67 -14.73 0.16
C LYS A 128 14.94 -14.98 0.95
N ARG A 129 16.07 -14.41 0.53
CA ARG A 129 17.36 -14.50 1.23
C ARG A 129 17.27 -13.88 2.62
N GLU A 130 16.69 -12.68 2.75
CA GLU A 130 16.46 -12.09 4.06
C GLU A 130 15.53 -12.96 4.93
N ALA A 131 14.47 -13.54 4.37
CA ALA A 131 13.58 -14.44 5.11
C ALA A 131 14.27 -15.74 5.56
N ALA A 132 15.27 -16.20 4.82
CA ALA A 132 16.15 -17.31 5.20
C ALA A 132 17.17 -16.94 6.28
N GLY A 133 17.31 -15.65 6.59
CA GLY A 133 18.23 -15.13 7.60
C GLY A 133 19.58 -14.66 7.04
N ASP A 134 19.71 -14.46 5.73
CA ASP A 134 20.95 -13.93 5.14
C ASP A 134 21.20 -12.49 5.61
N TYR A 135 22.39 -12.22 6.13
CA TYR A 135 22.88 -10.88 6.45
C TYR A 135 24.41 -10.82 6.41
N ILE A 136 24.94 -9.61 6.26
CA ILE A 136 26.35 -9.31 6.51
C ILE A 136 26.42 -8.56 7.84
N GLU A 137 27.23 -9.07 8.78
CA GLU A 137 27.42 -8.46 10.09
C GLU A 137 28.72 -7.66 10.13
N TYR A 138 28.64 -6.44 10.65
CA TYR A 138 29.76 -5.54 10.90
C TYR A 138 29.86 -5.26 12.39
N ARG A 139 31.08 -5.07 12.89
CA ARG A 139 31.34 -4.72 14.29
C ARG A 139 32.42 -3.66 14.40
N SER A 140 32.20 -2.72 15.30
CA SER A 140 33.15 -1.65 15.63
C SER A 140 32.95 -1.27 17.09
N GLY A 141 33.93 -1.60 17.95
CA GLY A 141 33.80 -1.44 19.39
C GLY A 141 32.57 -2.17 19.95
N GLU A 142 31.73 -1.43 20.67
CA GLU A 142 30.48 -1.91 21.28
C GLU A 142 29.28 -1.90 20.30
N TRP A 143 29.51 -1.51 19.05
CA TRP A 143 28.47 -1.42 18.03
C TRP A 143 28.48 -2.63 17.11
N MET A 144 27.27 -3.09 16.79
CA MET A 144 27.02 -4.14 15.81
C MET A 144 26.00 -3.63 14.79
N ALA A 145 26.26 -3.91 13.52
CA ALA A 145 25.30 -3.69 12.45
C ALA A 145 25.07 -4.96 11.63
N ARG A 146 23.84 -5.18 11.18
CA ARG A 146 23.49 -6.23 10.21
C ARG A 146 22.87 -5.60 8.99
N GLN A 147 23.52 -5.76 7.85
CA GLN A 147 22.99 -5.37 6.57
C GLN A 147 22.31 -6.56 5.90
N TYR A 148 21.03 -6.41 5.59
CA TYR A 148 20.23 -7.43 4.92
C TYR A 148 20.22 -7.21 3.41
N PRO A 149 19.99 -8.27 2.61
CA PRO A 149 19.92 -8.20 1.14
C PRO A 149 18.96 -7.15 0.58
N THR A 150 17.88 -6.81 1.30
CA THR A 150 16.91 -5.78 0.87
C THR A 150 17.41 -4.34 1.07
N GLY A 151 18.60 -4.17 1.67
CA GLY A 151 19.18 -2.88 2.03
C GLY A 151 18.80 -2.41 3.44
N ARG A 152 17.99 -3.17 4.19
CA ARG A 152 17.71 -2.88 5.60
C ARG A 152 19.00 -2.97 6.42
N LEU A 153 19.22 -2.00 7.31
CA LEU A 153 20.35 -1.98 8.23
C LEU A 153 19.84 -2.02 9.66
N LEU A 154 20.11 -3.10 10.39
CA LEU A 154 19.91 -3.15 11.84
C LEU A 154 21.17 -2.60 12.50
N VAL A 155 21.02 -1.74 13.51
CA VAL A 155 22.13 -1.22 14.31
C VAL A 155 21.81 -1.40 15.78
N ARG A 156 22.73 -2.02 16.52
CA ARG A 156 22.59 -2.31 17.94
C ARG A 156 23.85 -1.93 18.70
N CYS A 157 23.66 -1.33 19.88
CA CYS A 157 24.69 -1.13 20.88
C CYS A 157 24.10 -1.37 22.26
N ILE A 158 24.58 -2.40 22.95
CA ILE A 158 24.04 -2.84 24.24
C ILE A 158 24.33 -1.80 25.33
N ARG A 159 25.55 -1.25 25.34
CA ARG A 159 26.02 -0.26 26.33
C ARG A 159 25.16 1.00 26.38
N TYR A 160 24.66 1.46 25.23
CA TYR A 160 23.83 2.65 25.13
C TYR A 160 22.34 2.34 25.04
N HIS A 161 21.93 1.08 25.23
CA HIS A 161 20.55 0.60 25.09
C HIS A 161 19.92 0.99 23.74
N ILE A 162 20.71 0.95 22.68
CA ILE A 162 20.25 1.23 21.32
C ILE A 162 20.01 -0.09 20.61
N ASP A 163 18.77 -0.34 20.21
CA ASP A 163 18.41 -1.46 19.35
C ASP A 163 17.46 -0.96 18.26
N ASN A 164 18.01 -0.70 17.08
CA ASN A 164 17.25 -0.21 15.93
C ASN A 164 17.20 -1.29 14.85
N PRO A 165 16.04 -1.93 14.62
CA PRO A 165 15.91 -3.00 13.64
C PRO A 165 16.00 -2.51 12.18
N ASP A 166 15.85 -1.20 11.96
CA ASP A 166 15.96 -0.54 10.67
C ASP A 166 16.41 0.92 10.84
N PHE A 167 17.72 1.13 10.85
CA PHE A 167 18.38 2.40 11.08
C PHE A 167 18.02 3.46 10.02
N GLY A 168 17.66 3.03 8.79
CA GLY A 168 17.24 3.95 7.72
C GLY A 168 15.85 4.55 7.88
N LYS A 169 15.08 4.08 8.86
CA LYS A 169 13.81 4.71 9.23
C LYS A 169 13.98 5.84 10.24
N LEU A 170 15.17 6.01 10.82
CA LEU A 170 15.43 7.11 11.74
C LEU A 170 15.46 8.45 10.98
N PRO A 171 14.95 9.54 11.58
CA PRO A 171 15.12 10.87 11.02
C PRO A 171 16.60 11.22 10.85
N GLY A 172 16.97 11.82 9.71
CA GLY A 172 18.35 12.23 9.42
C GLY A 172 19.05 13.01 10.55
N PRO A 173 18.40 14.00 11.20
CA PRO A 173 19.00 14.71 12.33
C PRO A 173 19.39 13.81 13.50
N ARG A 174 18.59 12.75 13.76
CA ARG A 174 18.89 11.79 14.82
C ARG A 174 20.11 10.93 14.47
N ILE A 175 20.24 10.53 13.20
CA ILE A 175 21.40 9.79 12.71
C ILE A 175 22.67 10.64 12.88
N ILE A 176 22.63 11.89 12.41
CA ILE A 176 23.77 12.82 12.53
C ILE A 176 24.15 13.04 13.99
N GLN A 177 23.16 13.25 14.87
CA GLN A 177 23.41 13.41 16.31
C GLN A 177 24.11 12.18 16.91
N LEU A 178 23.62 10.97 16.63
CA LEU A 178 24.24 9.74 17.14
C LEU A 178 25.68 9.58 16.65
N CYS A 179 25.93 9.96 15.40
CA CYS A 179 27.25 9.86 14.79
C CYS A 179 28.23 10.92 15.31
N GLY A 180 27.73 12.10 15.70
CA GLY A 180 28.53 13.10 16.42
C GLY A 180 28.88 12.67 17.85
N GLN A 181 28.06 11.81 18.47
CA GLN A 181 28.28 11.30 19.83
C GLN A 181 29.16 10.05 19.88
N HIS A 182 29.21 9.28 18.79
CA HIS A 182 29.86 7.96 18.77
C HIS A 182 30.66 7.75 17.47
N SER A 183 31.99 7.88 17.55
CA SER A 183 32.89 7.67 16.40
C SER A 183 32.85 6.25 15.85
N ASP A 184 32.67 5.25 16.72
CA ASP A 184 32.61 3.83 16.34
C ASP A 184 31.41 3.53 15.44
N LEU A 185 30.30 4.24 15.66
CA LEU A 185 29.11 4.16 14.81
C LEU A 185 29.41 4.71 13.40
N VAL A 186 30.18 5.78 13.26
CA VAL A 186 30.57 6.32 11.95
C VAL A 186 31.38 5.30 11.16
N ILE A 187 32.37 4.66 11.81
CA ILE A 187 33.19 3.62 11.19
C ILE A 187 32.30 2.45 10.73
N LEU A 188 31.39 2.01 11.59
CA LEU A 188 30.44 0.93 11.29
C LEU A 188 29.53 1.25 10.09
N LEU A 189 28.99 2.47 10.03
CA LEU A 189 28.13 2.91 8.93
C LEU A 189 28.90 2.98 7.61
N ARG A 190 30.15 3.45 7.64
CA ARG A 190 31.04 3.46 6.45
C ARG A 190 31.34 2.04 5.95
N GLN A 191 31.60 1.10 6.86
CA GLN A 191 31.78 -0.31 6.51
C GLN A 191 30.53 -0.92 5.86
N ALA A 192 29.34 -0.51 6.31
CA ALA A 192 28.06 -0.90 5.72
C ALA A 192 27.73 -0.15 4.41
N GLY A 193 28.63 0.69 3.89
CA GLY A 193 28.48 1.42 2.63
C GLY A 193 27.61 2.67 2.71
N TRP A 194 27.36 3.22 3.91
CA TRP A 194 26.60 4.45 4.07
C TRP A 194 27.50 5.68 3.89
N SER A 195 27.01 6.65 3.12
CA SER A 195 27.63 7.98 3.02
C SER A 195 27.21 8.81 4.24
N ILE A 196 28.13 8.99 5.17
CA ILE A 196 28.00 9.81 6.37
C ILE A 196 29.17 10.76 6.54
#